data_AF-A0A1U7UGW4-F1
#
_entry.id   AF-A0A1U7UGW4-F1
#
_cell.length_a   1.000
_cell.length_b   1.000
_cell.length_c   1.000
_cell.angle_alpha   90.00
_cell.angle_beta   90.00
_cell.angle_gamma   90.00
#
_symmetry.space_group_name_H-M   'P 1'
#
loop_
_entity.id
_entity.type
_entity.pdbx_description
1 polymer ?
#
loop_
_entity_poly.entity_id
_entity_poly.type
_entity_poly.pdbx_seq_one_letter_code
_entity_poly.pdbx_strand_id
1 'polypeptide(L)'
;MAARARALSRWPRAPMPFQFLLLLAAGGARARWRGEGTSPHLRDIFLGRCAEYRALLSPELRDKNCTAIWEAFNGVLDKDPCNVLPSDYDLFINLSRHSIPRDKSLFWENNHLLVTSYSQNTRRFTPLNDVLYGRVGDFLSWCRQENASGLDYQSCPTAEDCENNAVDSFWKRASVQYSKDSSGVIHVMLNGSEPTGAYPVKGFFADFEIPNFQKDKITWIEIWVMHEIGGPIVESCGEGSVKILEERLEKMGFQYSCINDHLPVKLLKCVDHSTHPGCALNSAAASTQREVPSLYADQSAGLIIPLFLALASGTHM
;
A
#
# COMPACT_ATOMS: atom_id res chain seq x y z
N MET A 1 29.02 -29.85 -54.73
CA MET A 1 28.82 -30.18 -56.16
C MET A 1 27.37 -29.86 -56.47
N ALA A 2 27.12 -28.70 -57.10
CA ALA A 2 26.70 -28.58 -58.51
C ALA A 2 25.34 -29.29 -58.76
N ALA A 3 24.28 -28.69 -59.30
CA ALA A 3 24.18 -27.50 -60.13
C ALA A 3 22.74 -26.95 -60.17
N ARG A 4 22.65 -25.73 -60.68
CA ARG A 4 21.48 -24.90 -61.01
C ARG A 4 20.39 -25.61 -61.83
N ALA A 5 19.14 -25.20 -61.59
CA ALA A 5 18.15 -25.00 -62.65
C ALA A 5 17.42 -23.65 -62.45
N ARG A 6 17.55 -22.79 -63.47
CA ARG A 6 16.76 -21.59 -63.79
C ARG A 6 15.53 -22.07 -64.60
N ALA A 7 14.38 -21.41 -64.74
CA ALA A 7 13.87 -20.08 -64.44
C ALA A 7 12.35 -20.06 -64.79
N LEU A 8 11.76 -18.86 -64.69
CA LEU A 8 10.51 -18.37 -65.33
C LEU A 8 9.26 -18.62 -64.46
N SER A 9 8.38 -17.65 -64.18
CA SER A 9 8.16 -16.33 -64.76
C SER A 9 7.39 -15.46 -63.74
N ARG A 10 7.81 -14.20 -63.57
CA ARG A 10 7.14 -13.19 -62.75
C ARG A 10 6.14 -12.43 -63.64
N TRP A 11 4.87 -12.40 -63.23
CA TRP A 11 3.84 -11.50 -63.75
C TRP A 11 3.38 -10.52 -62.63
N PRO A 12 2.78 -9.38 -63.00
CA PRO A 12 3.23 -8.07 -62.53
C PRO A 12 2.57 -7.56 -61.25
N ARG A 13 3.30 -6.67 -60.58
CA ARG A 13 2.85 -5.86 -59.44
C ARG A 13 1.71 -4.93 -59.88
N ALA A 14 0.53 -5.11 -59.28
CA ALA A 14 -0.49 -4.07 -59.25
C ALA A 14 -0.14 -3.05 -58.14
N PRO A 15 -0.24 -1.73 -58.39
CA PRO A 15 -0.04 -0.74 -57.35
C PRO A 15 -1.35 -0.64 -56.55
N MET A 16 -1.30 -1.00 -55.26
CA MET A 16 -2.39 -0.67 -54.34
C MET A 16 -2.44 0.85 -54.10
N PRO A 17 -3.63 1.45 -54.06
CA PRO A 17 -3.78 2.88 -53.90
C PRO A 17 -3.35 3.30 -52.50
N PHE A 18 -2.64 4.42 -52.45
CA PHE A 18 -2.21 5.15 -51.27
C PHE A 18 -3.44 5.40 -50.38
N GLN A 19 -3.67 4.54 -49.39
CA GLN A 19 -4.65 4.79 -48.35
C GLN A 19 -4.20 6.06 -47.63
N PHE A 20 -5.01 7.10 -47.79
CA PHE A 20 -5.00 8.31 -47.00
C PHE A 20 -4.89 7.92 -45.52
N LEU A 21 -3.71 8.11 -44.95
CA LEU A 21 -3.53 8.13 -43.50
C LEU A 21 -4.21 9.43 -43.04
N LEU A 22 -5.52 9.38 -42.82
CA LEU A 22 -6.23 10.36 -42.02
C LEU A 22 -5.62 10.26 -40.63
N LEU A 23 -4.63 11.11 -40.37
CA LEU A 23 -4.26 11.54 -39.04
C LEU A 23 -5.55 12.09 -38.42
N LEU A 24 -6.25 11.25 -37.67
CA LEU A 24 -7.02 11.71 -36.52
C LEU A 24 -5.98 12.34 -35.59
N ALA A 25 -5.66 13.61 -35.85
CA ALA A 25 -5.32 14.53 -34.78
C ALA A 25 -6.59 14.61 -33.93
N ALA A 26 -6.83 13.59 -33.11
CA ALA A 26 -7.60 13.78 -31.91
C ALA A 26 -6.89 14.94 -31.23
N GLY A 27 -7.57 16.09 -31.19
CA GLY A 27 -7.19 17.21 -30.34
C GLY A 27 -7.29 16.74 -28.90
N GLY A 28 -6.36 15.88 -28.48
CA GLY A 28 -6.05 15.67 -27.09
C GLY A 28 -5.55 17.01 -26.61
N ALA A 29 -6.39 17.70 -25.84
CA ALA A 29 -5.96 18.88 -25.10
C ALA A 29 -4.64 18.51 -24.43
N ARG A 30 -3.58 19.26 -24.77
CA ARG A 30 -2.25 19.00 -24.24
C ARG A 30 -2.33 19.18 -22.73
N ALA A 31 -1.98 18.13 -21.98
CA ALA A 31 -1.90 18.20 -20.53
C ALA A 31 -1.09 19.44 -20.12
N ARG A 32 -1.70 20.28 -19.27
CA ARG A 32 -1.13 21.55 -18.81
C ARG A 32 -0.04 21.32 -17.78
N TRP A 33 -0.22 20.30 -16.95
CA TRP A 33 0.62 19.94 -15.80
C TRP A 33 1.24 18.56 -15.98
N ARG A 34 2.26 18.24 -15.17
CA ARG A 34 2.97 16.95 -15.24
C ARG A 34 2.27 15.83 -14.44
N GLY A 35 1.42 16.18 -13.49
CA GLY A 35 0.76 15.23 -12.60
C GLY A 35 -0.54 14.66 -13.16
N GLU A 36 -0.99 13.57 -12.57
CA GLU A 36 -2.30 12.97 -12.87
C GLU A 36 -3.42 13.97 -12.61
N GLY A 37 -4.39 14.04 -13.53
CA GLY A 37 -5.58 14.86 -13.35
C GLY A 37 -6.42 14.41 -12.16
N THR A 38 -7.44 15.21 -11.87
CA THR A 38 -8.39 14.90 -10.80
C THR A 38 -8.98 13.51 -10.97
N SER A 39 -9.04 12.74 -9.89
CA SER A 39 -9.61 11.40 -9.91
C SER A 39 -11.10 11.44 -10.33
N PRO A 40 -11.52 10.61 -11.31
CA PRO A 40 -12.93 10.47 -11.66
C PRO A 40 -13.76 10.09 -10.43
N HIS A 41 -14.97 10.63 -10.33
CA HIS A 41 -15.88 10.36 -9.19
C HIS A 41 -15.31 10.74 -7.81
N LEU A 42 -14.38 11.71 -7.75
CA LEU A 42 -13.71 12.17 -6.51
C LEU A 42 -14.67 12.28 -5.31
N ARG A 43 -15.80 12.96 -5.50
CA ARG A 43 -16.80 13.16 -4.43
C ARG A 43 -17.39 11.85 -3.92
N ASP A 44 -17.77 10.95 -4.82
CA ASP A 44 -18.43 9.70 -4.45
C ASP A 44 -17.44 8.76 -3.74
N ILE A 45 -16.21 8.68 -4.24
CA ILE A 45 -15.12 7.92 -3.60
C ILE A 45 -14.83 8.48 -2.20
N PHE A 46 -14.67 9.80 -2.09
CA PHE A 46 -14.40 10.47 -0.81
C PHE A 46 -15.49 10.17 0.22
N LEU A 47 -16.76 10.38 -0.15
CA LEU A 47 -17.90 10.16 0.75
C LEU A 47 -18.05 8.69 1.12
N GLY A 48 -17.85 7.76 0.16
CA GLY A 48 -17.86 6.33 0.42
C GLY A 48 -16.80 5.92 1.43
N ARG A 49 -15.54 6.34 1.22
CA ARG A 49 -14.43 6.07 2.14
C ARG A 49 -14.66 6.66 3.54
N CYS A 50 -15.18 7.89 3.62
CA CYS A 50 -15.52 8.51 4.89
C CYS A 50 -16.60 7.70 5.64
N ALA A 51 -17.66 7.27 4.93
CA ALA A 51 -18.74 6.49 5.51
C ALA A 51 -18.27 5.12 6.03
N GLU A 52 -17.43 4.41 5.26
CA GLU A 52 -16.84 3.14 5.69
C GLU A 52 -15.93 3.31 6.90
N TYR A 53 -15.09 4.35 6.90
CA TYR A 53 -14.16 4.60 8.00
C TYR A 53 -14.88 4.87 9.33
N ARG A 54 -16.06 5.50 9.31
CA ARG A 54 -16.89 5.68 10.51
C ARG A 54 -17.31 4.37 11.17
N ALA A 55 -17.28 3.24 10.48
CA ALA A 55 -17.53 1.93 11.09
C ALA A 55 -16.33 1.41 11.90
N LEU A 56 -15.12 1.92 11.66
CA LEU A 56 -13.88 1.54 12.35
C LEU A 56 -13.62 2.39 13.60
N LEU A 57 -14.20 3.58 13.67
CA LEU A 57 -14.07 4.48 14.82
C LEU A 57 -14.77 3.93 16.06
N SER A 58 -14.18 4.17 17.25
CA SER A 58 -14.86 3.89 18.52
C SER A 58 -16.16 4.70 18.63
N PRO A 59 -17.20 4.19 19.31
CA PRO A 59 -18.51 4.83 19.36
C PRO A 59 -18.49 6.33 19.68
N GLU A 60 -17.59 6.76 20.55
CA GLU A 60 -17.40 8.14 20.99
C GLU A 60 -16.85 9.06 19.88
N LEU A 61 -16.15 8.48 18.90
CA LEU A 61 -15.50 9.18 17.79
C LEU A 61 -16.26 9.07 16.47
N ARG A 62 -17.31 8.23 16.39
CA ARG A 62 -18.11 7.94 15.17
C ARG A 62 -18.96 9.11 14.68
N ASP A 63 -19.19 10.11 15.52
CA ASP A 63 -19.90 11.32 15.14
C ASP A 63 -19.00 12.20 14.26
N LYS A 64 -19.03 11.89 12.95
CA LYS A 64 -18.31 12.58 11.88
C LYS A 64 -19.28 12.84 10.75
N ASN A 65 -19.43 14.11 10.37
CA ASN A 65 -20.29 14.52 9.28
C ASN A 65 -19.51 14.49 7.96
N CYS A 66 -19.61 13.38 7.22
CA CYS A 66 -18.88 13.21 5.95
C CYS A 66 -19.20 14.28 4.91
N THR A 67 -20.42 14.80 4.88
CA THR A 67 -20.79 15.89 3.97
C THR A 67 -20.07 17.18 4.33
N ALA A 68 -20.04 17.56 5.61
CA ALA A 68 -19.32 18.75 6.07
C ALA A 68 -17.80 18.60 5.89
N ILE A 69 -17.25 17.40 6.12
CA ILE A 69 -15.83 17.11 5.86
C ILE A 69 -15.51 17.25 4.36
N TRP A 70 -16.38 16.74 3.48
CA TRP A 70 -16.26 16.91 2.03
C TRP A 70 -16.34 18.38 1.63
N GLU A 71 -17.29 19.15 2.16
CA GLU A 71 -17.45 20.57 1.84
C GLU A 71 -16.22 21.39 2.25
N ALA A 72 -15.65 21.11 3.43
CA ALA A 72 -14.42 21.74 3.89
C ALA A 72 -13.21 21.37 3.00
N PHE A 73 -13.12 20.12 2.53
CA PHE A 73 -12.10 19.69 1.58
C PHE A 73 -12.28 20.35 0.21
N ASN A 74 -13.50 20.30 -0.34
CA ASN A 74 -13.83 20.78 -1.67
C ASN A 74 -13.75 22.31 -1.77
N GLY A 75 -14.06 23.05 -0.70
CA GLY A 75 -13.92 24.51 -0.69
C GLY A 75 -12.48 24.99 -0.92
N VAL A 76 -11.47 24.15 -0.67
CA VAL A 76 -10.07 24.47 -1.03
C VAL A 76 -9.88 24.47 -2.56
N LEU A 77 -10.69 23.69 -3.29
CA LEU A 77 -10.62 23.58 -4.75
C LEU A 77 -11.26 24.78 -5.47
N ASP A 78 -11.79 25.76 -4.73
CA ASP A 78 -12.18 27.05 -5.28
C ASP A 78 -10.97 27.97 -5.52
N LYS A 79 -9.77 27.60 -5.06
CA LYS A 79 -8.53 28.37 -5.22
C LYS A 79 -7.83 28.08 -6.54
N ASP A 80 -6.89 28.96 -6.88
CA ASP A 80 -5.94 28.71 -7.96
C ASP A 80 -5.12 27.44 -7.68
N PRO A 81 -4.93 26.54 -8.66
CA PRO A 81 -4.27 25.25 -8.46
C PRO A 81 -2.80 25.34 -8.01
N CYS A 82 -2.16 26.51 -8.08
CA CYS A 82 -0.80 26.77 -7.59
C CYS A 82 -0.75 27.74 -6.39
N ASN A 83 -1.89 28.08 -5.79
CA ASN A 83 -1.98 28.95 -4.62
C ASN A 83 -2.83 28.32 -3.50
N VAL A 84 -2.59 27.04 -3.23
CA VAL A 84 -3.20 26.31 -2.11
C VAL A 84 -2.16 26.11 -1.03
N LEU A 85 -2.44 26.58 0.19
CA LEU A 85 -1.55 26.45 1.33
C LEU A 85 -1.99 25.28 2.23
N PRO A 86 -1.08 24.67 3.02
CA PRO A 86 -1.47 23.64 3.99
C PRO A 86 -2.54 24.10 4.98
N SER A 87 -2.54 25.39 5.37
CA SER A 87 -3.54 25.98 6.26
C SER A 87 -4.94 26.04 5.67
N ASP A 88 -5.08 26.01 4.34
CA ASP A 88 -6.40 26.00 3.71
C ASP A 88 -7.19 24.74 4.06
N TYR A 89 -6.50 23.65 4.40
CA TYR A 89 -7.08 22.40 4.88
C TYR A 89 -7.34 22.36 6.40
N ASP A 90 -7.14 23.46 7.15
CA ASP A 90 -7.32 23.46 8.61
C ASP A 90 -8.75 23.08 9.04
N LEU A 91 -9.78 23.62 8.37
CA LEU A 91 -11.16 23.27 8.67
C LEU A 91 -11.45 21.79 8.38
N PHE A 92 -10.95 21.29 7.25
CA PHE A 92 -11.06 19.87 6.89
C PHE A 92 -10.43 18.98 7.98
N ILE A 93 -9.22 19.30 8.43
CA ILE A 93 -8.55 18.58 9.51
C ILE A 93 -9.37 18.65 10.80
N ASN A 94 -9.86 19.82 11.19
CA ASN A 94 -10.62 19.97 12.42
C ASN A 94 -11.90 19.12 12.44
N LEU A 95 -12.61 19.02 11.31
CA LEU A 95 -13.84 18.23 11.20
C LEU A 95 -13.60 16.71 11.15
N SER A 96 -12.42 16.28 10.70
CA SER A 96 -12.09 14.86 10.46
C SER A 96 -11.13 14.26 11.50
N ARG A 97 -10.44 15.09 12.27
CA ARG A 97 -9.48 14.65 13.30
C ARG A 97 -10.13 13.75 14.34
N HIS A 98 -9.36 12.75 14.75
CA HIS A 98 -9.67 11.86 15.87
C HIS A 98 -8.34 11.38 16.48
N SER A 99 -8.38 10.81 17.68
CA SER A 99 -7.18 10.24 18.31
C SER A 99 -6.65 9.05 17.51
N ILE A 100 -5.33 8.92 17.45
CA ILE A 100 -4.63 7.73 16.95
C ILE A 100 -4.31 6.85 18.18
N PRO A 101 -4.60 5.54 18.16
CA PRO A 101 -4.25 4.68 19.28
C PRO A 101 -2.74 4.70 19.55
N ARG A 102 -2.37 4.74 20.83
CA ARG A 102 -0.97 4.67 21.27
C ARG A 102 -0.27 3.44 20.67
N ASP A 103 1.00 3.58 20.30
CA ASP A 103 1.83 2.51 19.71
C ASP A 103 1.35 2.00 18.35
N LYS A 104 0.39 2.67 17.69
CA LYS A 104 -0.16 2.23 16.39
C LYS A 104 0.28 3.07 15.20
N SER A 105 0.94 4.21 15.40
CA SER A 105 1.43 5.03 14.30
C SER A 105 2.52 4.29 13.51
N LEU A 106 2.32 4.22 12.19
CA LEU A 106 3.26 3.68 11.21
C LEU A 106 3.54 4.74 10.14
N PHE A 107 4.75 5.28 10.14
CA PHE A 107 5.28 6.17 9.10
C PHE A 107 6.00 5.35 8.04
N TRP A 108 6.23 5.90 6.86
CA TRP A 108 6.87 5.15 5.78
C TRP A 108 7.42 6.04 4.67
N GLU A 109 8.39 5.50 3.93
CA GLU A 109 8.89 6.05 2.68
C GLU A 109 9.03 4.89 1.67
N ASN A 110 8.63 5.13 0.42
CA ASN A 110 8.76 4.19 -0.71
C ASN A 110 8.19 2.77 -0.47
N ASN A 111 7.12 2.66 0.34
CA ASN A 111 6.49 1.38 0.74
C ASN A 111 4.95 1.41 0.74
N HIS A 112 4.32 2.31 -0.01
CA HIS A 112 2.89 2.60 0.12
C HIS A 112 1.99 1.34 0.14
N LEU A 113 2.08 0.50 -0.90
CA LEU A 113 1.24 -0.70 -1.01
C LEU A 113 1.53 -1.74 0.08
N LEU A 114 2.79 -1.87 0.50
CA LEU A 114 3.20 -2.80 1.56
C LEU A 114 2.64 -2.34 2.91
N VAL A 115 2.68 -1.05 3.20
CA VAL A 115 2.10 -0.43 4.41
C VAL A 115 0.59 -0.61 4.44
N THR A 116 -0.10 -0.31 3.33
CA THR A 116 -1.55 -0.51 3.22
C THR A 116 -1.94 -1.97 3.44
N SER A 117 -1.18 -2.91 2.88
CA SER A 117 -1.43 -4.34 3.04
C SER A 117 -1.13 -4.84 4.45
N TYR A 118 -0.05 -4.34 5.06
CA TYR A 118 0.40 -4.80 6.37
C TYR A 118 -0.45 -4.24 7.52
N SER A 119 -0.86 -2.98 7.44
CA SER A 119 -1.73 -2.32 8.44
C SER A 119 -3.10 -2.99 8.58
N GLN A 120 -3.60 -3.59 7.49
CA GLN A 120 -4.87 -4.31 7.44
C GLN A 120 -6.05 -3.45 7.94
N ASN A 121 -6.20 -2.25 7.39
CA ASN A 121 -7.33 -1.36 7.68
C ASN A 121 -7.49 -1.12 9.19
N THR A 122 -6.46 -0.51 9.80
CA THR A 122 -6.33 -0.21 11.24
C THR A 122 -6.14 -1.40 12.18
N ARG A 123 -6.25 -2.65 11.69
CA ARG A 123 -6.20 -3.84 12.56
C ARG A 123 -4.84 -4.06 13.21
N ARG A 124 -3.75 -3.87 12.45
CA ARG A 124 -2.37 -4.04 12.97
C ARG A 124 -1.78 -2.71 13.41
N PHE A 125 -1.79 -1.74 12.50
CA PHE A 125 -1.24 -0.39 12.64
C PHE A 125 -2.20 0.62 12.00
N THR A 126 -2.01 1.90 12.31
CA THR A 126 -2.79 3.01 11.79
C THR A 126 -1.86 4.00 11.09
N PRO A 127 -1.32 3.67 9.90
CA PRO A 127 -0.59 4.63 9.07
C PRO A 127 -1.48 5.82 8.68
N LEU A 128 -0.90 6.90 8.14
CA LEU A 128 -1.65 8.11 7.79
C LEU A 128 -2.84 7.82 6.84
N ASN A 129 -2.66 6.92 5.86
CA ASN A 129 -3.73 6.50 4.95
C ASN A 129 -4.83 5.64 5.60
N ASP A 130 -4.61 5.21 6.85
CA ASP A 130 -5.58 4.53 7.72
C ASP A 130 -6.13 5.46 8.83
N VAL A 131 -5.89 6.76 8.74
CA VAL A 131 -6.55 7.81 9.54
C VAL A 131 -7.63 8.48 8.69
N LEU A 132 -8.78 8.88 9.25
CA LEU A 132 -9.92 9.40 8.45
C LEU A 132 -9.50 10.46 7.43
N TYR A 133 -8.71 11.44 7.86
CA TYR A 133 -8.28 12.53 6.99
C TYR A 133 -7.24 12.12 5.95
N GLY A 134 -6.46 11.06 6.15
CA GLY A 134 -5.59 10.52 5.10
C GLY A 134 -6.34 9.56 4.17
N ARG A 135 -7.21 8.71 4.72
CA ARG A 135 -7.98 7.68 4.00
C ARG A 135 -8.77 8.26 2.84
N VAL A 136 -9.41 9.41 3.05
CA VAL A 136 -10.26 10.05 2.02
C VAL A 136 -9.45 10.61 0.84
N GLY A 137 -8.16 10.89 1.01
CA GLY A 137 -7.25 11.36 -0.04
C GLY A 137 -6.33 10.27 -0.62
N ASP A 138 -6.31 9.07 -0.04
CA ASP A 138 -5.34 8.03 -0.39
C ASP A 138 -5.42 7.58 -1.87
N PHE A 139 -4.30 7.59 -2.60
CA PHE A 139 -4.26 7.34 -4.06
C PHE A 139 -5.13 8.26 -4.94
N LEU A 140 -5.63 9.38 -4.41
CA LEU A 140 -6.43 10.32 -5.21
C LEU A 140 -5.59 11.55 -5.60
N SER A 141 -5.97 12.16 -6.73
CA SER A 141 -5.46 13.44 -7.20
C SER A 141 -6.62 14.41 -7.40
N TRP A 142 -6.36 15.71 -7.24
CA TRP A 142 -7.36 16.76 -7.42
C TRP A 142 -6.73 18.12 -7.65
N CYS A 143 -7.35 18.91 -8.52
CA CYS A 143 -7.04 20.32 -8.68
C CYS A 143 -8.15 21.02 -9.46
N ARG A 144 -8.23 22.35 -9.31
CA ARG A 144 -9.08 23.19 -10.15
C ARG A 144 -8.41 23.47 -11.49
N GLN A 145 -9.21 23.74 -12.51
CA GLN A 145 -8.72 24.38 -13.73
C GLN A 145 -8.16 25.78 -13.41
N GLU A 146 -7.11 26.19 -14.13
CA GLU A 146 -6.49 27.51 -13.98
C GLU A 146 -7.48 28.63 -14.38
N ASN A 147 -8.17 28.44 -15.52
CA ASN A 147 -9.02 29.45 -16.15
C ASN A 147 -10.53 29.20 -16.03
N ALA A 148 -10.95 28.25 -15.18
CA ALA A 148 -12.36 27.92 -14.98
C ALA A 148 -12.60 27.39 -13.57
N SER A 149 -13.86 27.35 -13.15
CA SER A 149 -14.27 26.87 -11.81
C SER A 149 -14.40 25.35 -11.72
N GLY A 150 -14.26 24.62 -12.83
CA GLY A 150 -14.33 23.16 -12.86
C GLY A 150 -13.03 22.51 -12.37
N LEU A 151 -13.13 21.22 -12.02
CA LEU A 151 -11.96 20.39 -11.73
C LEU A 151 -11.20 20.07 -13.03
N ASP A 152 -9.87 20.00 -12.95
CA ASP A 152 -9.04 19.59 -14.08
C ASP A 152 -8.81 18.08 -14.02
N TYR A 153 -9.48 17.34 -14.91
CA TYR A 153 -9.36 15.88 -15.03
C TYR A 153 -8.24 15.46 -16.00
N GLN A 154 -7.59 16.41 -16.69
CA GLN A 154 -6.53 16.09 -17.64
C GLN A 154 -5.17 16.00 -16.97
N SER A 155 -4.88 16.94 -16.07
CA SER A 155 -3.60 17.00 -15.38
C SER A 155 -3.70 17.89 -14.13
N CYS A 156 -2.86 17.65 -13.12
CA CYS A 156 -2.73 18.52 -11.94
C CYS A 156 -1.26 18.91 -11.68
N PRO A 157 -1.01 20.09 -11.08
CA PRO A 157 0.35 20.53 -10.80
C PRO A 157 1.06 19.58 -9.83
N THR A 158 2.33 19.30 -10.12
CA THR A 158 3.26 18.60 -9.22
C THR A 158 4.10 19.60 -8.42
N ALA A 159 4.87 19.13 -7.44
CA ALA A 159 5.88 19.93 -6.74
C ALA A 159 6.85 20.66 -7.70
N GLU A 160 7.15 20.08 -8.85
CA GLU A 160 8.01 20.70 -9.86
C GLU A 160 7.30 21.79 -10.68
N ASP A 161 5.97 21.72 -10.80
CA ASP A 161 5.17 22.76 -11.47
C ASP A 161 4.98 23.96 -10.54
N CYS A 162 4.59 23.68 -9.29
CA CYS A 162 4.48 24.68 -8.23
C CYS A 162 4.41 24.02 -6.84
N GLU A 163 5.07 24.63 -5.86
CA GLU A 163 5.17 24.12 -4.48
C GLU A 163 3.83 24.06 -3.72
N ASN A 164 2.94 25.01 -4.02
CA ASN A 164 1.67 25.24 -3.32
C ASN A 164 0.49 24.69 -4.14
N ASN A 165 0.62 23.44 -4.60
CA ASN A 165 -0.48 22.73 -5.24
C ASN A 165 -1.39 22.04 -4.21
N ALA A 166 -2.62 21.71 -4.63
CA ALA A 166 -3.65 21.21 -3.71
C ALA A 166 -3.28 19.88 -3.04
N VAL A 167 -2.68 18.95 -3.77
CA VAL A 167 -2.35 17.60 -3.26
C VAL A 167 -1.18 17.67 -2.29
N ASP A 168 -0.09 18.36 -2.65
CA ASP A 168 1.08 18.49 -1.76
C ASP A 168 0.72 19.26 -0.49
N SER A 169 -0.03 20.36 -0.61
CA SER A 169 -0.47 21.13 0.56
C SER A 169 -1.39 20.34 1.49
N PHE A 170 -2.25 19.49 0.94
CA PHE A 170 -3.06 18.56 1.72
C PHE A 170 -2.19 17.59 2.51
N TRP A 171 -1.24 16.90 1.85
CA TRP A 171 -0.40 15.92 2.52
C TRP A 171 0.54 16.56 3.52
N LYS A 172 1.10 17.75 3.23
CA LYS A 172 1.86 18.56 4.20
C LYS A 172 1.03 18.78 5.48
N ARG A 173 -0.24 19.17 5.33
CA ARG A 173 -1.11 19.44 6.47
C ARG A 173 -1.49 18.19 7.25
N ALA A 174 -1.81 17.10 6.54
CA ALA A 174 -2.20 15.82 7.09
C ALA A 174 -1.04 15.14 7.84
N SER A 175 0.17 15.13 7.26
CA SER A 175 1.41 14.63 7.87
C SER A 175 1.75 15.37 9.16
N VAL A 176 1.70 16.71 9.14
CA VAL A 176 1.89 17.52 10.36
C VAL A 176 0.89 17.13 11.46
N GLN A 177 -0.39 16.93 11.10
CA GLN A 177 -1.40 16.55 12.07
C GLN A 177 -1.15 15.15 12.64
N TYR A 178 -0.85 14.20 11.78
CA TYR A 178 -0.58 12.81 12.15
C TYR A 178 0.62 12.67 13.07
N SER A 179 1.71 13.40 12.82
CA SER A 179 2.85 13.46 13.74
C SER A 179 2.52 14.06 15.10
N LYS A 180 1.70 15.12 15.15
CA LYS A 180 1.30 15.75 16.41
C LYS A 180 0.42 14.86 17.28
N ASP A 181 -0.37 14.00 16.65
CA ASP A 181 -1.33 13.12 17.32
C ASP A 181 -0.75 11.72 17.64
N SER A 182 0.42 11.39 17.10
CA SER A 182 1.11 10.12 17.34
C SER A 182 1.76 10.07 18.72
N SER A 183 1.77 8.89 19.33
CA SER A 183 2.32 8.68 20.68
C SER A 183 2.72 7.23 20.95
N GLY A 184 3.55 7.03 21.98
CA GLY A 184 4.10 5.72 22.33
C GLY A 184 5.27 5.31 21.44
N VAL A 185 5.28 4.06 20.99
CA VAL A 185 6.24 3.55 20.01
C VAL A 185 5.83 4.02 18.61
N ILE A 186 6.72 4.73 17.95
CA ILE A 186 6.58 5.14 16.55
C ILE A 186 7.26 4.09 15.68
N HIS A 187 6.55 3.57 14.68
CA HIS A 187 7.09 2.62 13.73
C HIS A 187 7.35 3.32 12.39
N VAL A 188 8.44 2.98 11.71
CA VAL A 188 8.82 3.58 10.42
C VAL A 188 9.19 2.46 9.45
N MET A 189 8.51 2.36 8.31
CA MET A 189 8.83 1.38 7.27
C MET A 189 9.54 2.04 6.08
N LEU A 190 10.83 1.76 5.93
CA LEU A 190 11.68 2.26 4.85
C LEU A 190 11.99 1.18 3.82
N ASN A 191 12.27 1.57 2.58
CA ASN A 191 12.58 0.65 1.51
C ASN A 191 14.10 0.57 1.29
N GLY A 192 14.73 -0.49 1.78
CA GLY A 192 16.18 -0.74 1.61
C GLY A 192 16.59 -1.13 0.19
N SER A 193 15.62 -1.32 -0.72
CA SER A 193 15.84 -1.59 -2.14
C SER A 193 15.62 -0.36 -3.02
N GLU A 194 15.30 0.81 -2.44
CA GLU A 194 15.12 2.07 -3.17
C GLU A 194 16.47 2.54 -3.75
N PRO A 195 16.59 2.74 -5.08
CA PRO A 195 17.85 3.15 -5.72
C PRO A 195 18.44 4.46 -5.19
N THR A 196 17.61 5.36 -4.66
CA THR A 196 18.03 6.66 -4.12
C THR A 196 18.36 6.63 -2.61
N GLY A 197 18.28 5.46 -1.97
CA GLY A 197 18.46 5.27 -0.53
C GLY A 197 17.13 5.15 0.22
N ALA A 198 17.17 4.53 1.40
CA ALA A 198 15.97 4.17 2.14
C ALA A 198 15.28 5.36 2.83
N TYR A 199 16.04 6.41 3.17
CA TYR A 199 15.57 7.64 3.81
C TYR A 199 15.85 8.86 2.92
N PRO A 200 14.83 9.39 2.22
CA PRO A 200 14.92 10.66 1.53
C PRO A 200 15.16 11.81 2.53
N VAL A 201 16.32 12.46 2.48
CA VAL A 201 16.64 13.61 3.35
C VAL A 201 15.76 14.84 3.10
N LYS A 202 15.03 14.84 1.99
CA LYS A 202 13.94 15.76 1.65
C LYS A 202 12.72 14.93 1.29
N GLY A 203 11.60 15.21 1.92
CA GLY A 203 10.39 14.39 1.81
C GLY A 203 9.41 14.66 2.95
N PHE A 204 8.23 14.06 2.88
CA PHE A 204 7.20 14.26 3.91
C PHE A 204 7.69 13.82 5.28
N PHE A 205 8.32 12.64 5.36
CA PHE A 205 8.83 12.12 6.62
C PHE A 205 9.90 13.03 7.23
N ALA A 206 10.85 13.48 6.40
CA ALA A 206 11.95 14.33 6.82
C ALA A 206 11.53 15.76 7.19
N ASP A 207 10.66 16.39 6.40
CA ASP A 207 10.41 17.84 6.47
C ASP A 207 9.15 18.21 7.24
N PHE A 208 8.15 17.31 7.27
CA PHE A 208 6.83 17.60 7.84
C PHE A 208 6.46 16.68 9.00
N GLU A 209 7.04 15.48 9.09
CA GLU A 209 6.65 14.51 10.11
C GLU A 209 7.60 14.50 11.31
N ILE A 210 8.89 14.19 11.11
CA ILE A 210 9.90 14.17 12.18
C ILE A 210 9.91 15.48 12.99
N PRO A 211 9.90 16.69 12.37
CA PRO A 211 9.91 17.94 13.13
C PRO A 211 8.68 18.16 14.00
N ASN A 212 7.57 17.46 13.74
CA ASN A 212 6.30 17.62 14.44
C ASN A 212 6.03 16.55 15.51
N PHE A 213 6.97 15.63 15.71
CA PHE A 213 6.92 14.64 16.78
C PHE A 213 6.87 15.28 18.17
N GLN A 214 5.90 14.85 18.98
CA GLN A 214 5.74 15.31 20.37
C GLN A 214 6.66 14.51 21.28
N LYS A 215 7.85 15.04 21.57
CA LYS A 215 8.92 14.33 22.29
C LYS A 215 8.47 13.76 23.65
N ASP A 216 7.61 14.47 24.36
CA ASP A 216 7.05 14.08 25.65
C ASP A 216 6.07 12.90 25.55
N LYS A 217 5.51 12.64 24.37
CA LYS A 217 4.53 11.56 24.13
C LYS A 217 5.11 10.32 23.48
N ILE A 218 6.33 10.40 22.96
CA ILE A 218 7.00 9.32 22.23
C ILE A 218 7.96 8.60 23.17
N THR A 219 7.84 7.28 23.24
CA THR A 219 8.70 6.44 24.07
C THR A 219 9.88 5.88 23.30
N TRP A 220 9.69 5.52 22.03
CA TRP A 220 10.70 4.85 21.21
C TRP A 220 10.36 5.00 19.73
N ILE A 221 11.37 4.97 18.85
CA ILE A 221 11.20 4.93 17.39
C ILE A 221 11.81 3.63 16.85
N GLU A 222 11.00 2.77 16.26
CA GLU A 222 11.45 1.52 15.65
C GLU A 222 11.41 1.62 14.12
N ILE A 223 12.57 1.49 13.49
CA ILE A 223 12.75 1.57 12.03
C ILE A 223 12.81 0.15 11.46
N TRP A 224 12.05 -0.10 10.41
CA TRP A 224 12.08 -1.33 9.63
C TRP A 224 12.60 -1.02 8.23
N VAL A 225 13.82 -1.47 7.92
CA VAL A 225 14.38 -1.36 6.57
C VAL A 225 14.05 -2.64 5.82
N MET A 226 13.07 -2.55 4.93
CA MET A 226 12.53 -3.70 4.19
C MET A 226 13.19 -3.81 2.82
N HIS A 227 13.67 -5.00 2.46
CA HIS A 227 14.23 -5.27 1.13
C HIS A 227 13.25 -6.07 0.27
N GLU A 228 13.36 -5.92 -1.06
CA GLU A 228 12.65 -6.76 -2.02
C GLU A 228 13.16 -8.20 -1.99
N ILE A 229 12.24 -9.16 -2.13
CA ILE A 229 12.61 -10.58 -2.11
C ILE A 229 13.40 -10.91 -3.38
N GLY A 230 14.69 -11.18 -3.22
CA GLY A 230 15.61 -11.41 -4.34
C GLY A 230 16.02 -10.13 -5.09
N GLY A 231 15.58 -8.96 -4.59
CA GLY A 231 15.95 -7.66 -5.14
C GLY A 231 17.27 -7.12 -4.61
N PRO A 232 17.69 -5.92 -5.05
CA PRO A 232 18.91 -5.29 -4.60
C PRO A 232 18.81 -4.90 -3.11
N ILE A 233 19.91 -5.08 -2.38
CA ILE A 233 20.10 -4.52 -1.05
C ILE A 233 20.92 -3.24 -1.25
N VAL A 234 20.23 -2.09 -1.30
CA VAL A 234 20.88 -0.79 -1.53
C VAL A 234 21.39 -0.22 -0.21
N GLU A 235 20.56 -0.24 0.83
CA GLU A 235 20.93 0.19 2.18
C GLU A 235 20.26 -0.68 3.24
N SER A 236 21.02 -1.01 4.29
CA SER A 236 20.53 -1.63 5.52
C SER A 236 20.64 -0.68 6.72
N CYS A 237 20.15 -1.10 7.89
CA CYS A 237 20.33 -0.38 9.15
C CYS A 237 21.79 0.05 9.39
N GLY A 238 21.99 1.31 9.83
CA GLY A 238 23.32 1.89 10.05
C GLY A 238 24.11 2.27 8.80
N GLU A 239 23.54 2.13 7.60
CA GLU A 239 24.20 2.46 6.32
C GLU A 239 23.60 3.70 5.66
N GLY A 240 24.41 4.39 4.86
CA GLY A 240 23.99 5.49 3.98
C GLY A 240 22.97 6.46 4.60
N SER A 241 21.82 6.60 3.95
CA SER A 241 20.75 7.50 4.38
C SER A 241 20.04 7.04 5.66
N VAL A 242 19.98 5.73 5.94
CA VAL A 242 19.45 5.21 7.21
C VAL A 242 20.28 5.72 8.38
N LYS A 243 21.62 5.74 8.25
CA LYS A 243 22.50 6.31 9.27
C LYS A 243 22.23 7.80 9.51
N ILE A 244 21.93 8.56 8.45
CA ILE A 244 21.59 9.99 8.56
C ILE A 244 20.29 10.16 9.38
N LEU A 245 19.28 9.31 9.14
CA LEU A 245 18.05 9.30 9.94
C LEU A 245 18.34 8.97 11.40
N GLU A 246 19.07 7.89 11.65
CA GLU A 246 19.44 7.46 13.00
C GLU A 246 20.14 8.57 13.80
N GLU A 247 21.18 9.19 13.22
CA GLU A 247 21.89 10.31 13.85
C GLU A 247 20.99 11.53 14.08
N ARG A 248 20.02 11.78 13.19
CA ARG A 248 19.05 12.88 13.35
C ARG A 248 18.12 12.62 14.53
N LEU A 249 17.58 11.40 14.64
CA LEU A 249 16.71 11.01 15.75
C LEU A 249 17.44 11.07 17.09
N GLU A 250 18.69 10.59 17.13
CA GLU A 250 19.55 10.67 18.30
C GLU A 250 19.83 12.13 18.71
N LYS A 251 20.18 13.01 17.76
CA LYS A 251 20.39 14.46 18.02
C LYS A 251 19.14 15.15 18.56
N MET A 252 17.94 14.70 18.16
CA MET A 252 16.67 15.17 18.70
C MET A 252 16.37 14.59 20.09
N GLY A 253 17.16 13.62 20.55
CA GLY A 253 17.05 12.94 21.83
C GLY A 253 15.93 11.91 21.88
N PHE A 254 15.59 11.31 20.73
CA PHE A 254 14.75 10.13 20.68
C PHE A 254 15.59 8.88 20.91
N GLN A 255 14.99 7.91 21.58
CA GLN A 255 15.51 6.55 21.58
C GLN A 255 15.02 5.83 20.34
N TYR A 256 15.89 5.04 19.69
CA TYR A 256 15.55 4.36 18.46
C TYR A 256 16.17 2.95 18.35
N SER A 257 15.54 2.11 17.53
CA SER A 257 16.08 0.84 17.06
C SER A 257 15.88 0.73 15.55
N CYS A 258 16.73 -0.08 14.89
CA CYS A 258 16.58 -0.39 13.47
C CYS A 258 16.63 -1.91 13.27
N ILE A 259 15.71 -2.41 12.44
CA ILE A 259 15.54 -3.84 12.14
C ILE A 259 15.51 -4.00 10.62
N ASN A 260 16.47 -4.75 10.08
CA ASN A 260 16.41 -5.19 8.69
C ASN A 260 15.37 -6.30 8.54
N ASP A 261 14.55 -6.21 7.48
CA ASP A 261 13.57 -7.22 7.09
C ASP A 261 12.68 -7.71 8.25
N HIS A 262 12.01 -6.78 8.92
CA HIS A 262 11.11 -7.07 10.04
C HIS A 262 10.20 -8.27 9.72
N LEU A 263 10.38 -9.36 10.49
CA LEU A 263 9.92 -10.70 10.10
C LEU A 263 8.42 -10.76 9.76
N PRO A 264 7.48 -10.19 10.55
CA PRO A 264 6.08 -10.13 10.19
C PRO A 264 5.78 -9.50 8.81
N VAL A 265 6.51 -8.45 8.43
CA VAL A 265 6.35 -7.77 7.13
C VAL A 265 7.01 -8.61 6.04
N LYS A 266 8.19 -9.19 6.30
CA LYS A 266 8.84 -10.12 5.38
C LYS A 266 7.95 -11.32 5.04
N LEU A 267 7.26 -11.89 6.03
CA LEU A 267 6.31 -12.99 5.82
C LEU A 267 5.14 -12.57 4.92
N LEU A 268 4.67 -11.32 5.01
CA LEU A 268 3.68 -10.79 4.08
C LEU A 268 4.24 -10.69 2.65
N LYS A 269 5.47 -10.16 2.47
CA LYS A 269 6.13 -10.13 1.15
C LYS A 269 6.30 -11.54 0.58
N CYS A 270 6.61 -12.53 1.43
CA CYS A 270 6.77 -13.93 1.00
C CYS A 270 5.51 -14.59 0.46
N VAL A 271 4.30 -14.01 0.65
CA VAL A 271 3.07 -14.52 0.05
C VAL A 271 3.17 -14.60 -1.48
N ASP A 272 3.82 -13.62 -2.11
CA ASP A 272 4.02 -13.56 -3.56
C ASP A 272 5.33 -14.23 -4.03
N HIS A 273 6.13 -14.73 -3.09
CA HIS A 273 7.47 -15.32 -3.34
C HIS A 273 7.68 -16.65 -2.60
N SER A 274 6.62 -17.46 -2.49
CA SER A 274 6.60 -18.66 -1.64
C SER A 274 7.69 -19.70 -1.93
N THR A 275 8.19 -19.78 -3.17
CA THR A 275 9.26 -20.70 -3.59
C THR A 275 10.66 -20.08 -3.55
N HIS A 276 10.77 -18.77 -3.29
CA HIS A 276 12.06 -18.09 -3.23
C HIS A 276 12.85 -18.56 -2.00
N PRO A 277 14.18 -18.81 -2.10
CA PRO A 277 14.97 -19.31 -0.97
C PRO A 277 14.90 -18.43 0.28
N GLY A 278 14.82 -17.10 0.10
CA GLY A 278 14.65 -16.14 1.19
C GLY A 278 13.30 -16.20 1.93
N CYS A 279 12.37 -17.03 1.45
CA CYS A 279 11.02 -17.25 1.98
C CYS A 279 10.76 -18.72 2.35
N ALA A 280 11.77 -19.59 2.23
CA ALA A 280 11.63 -21.00 2.57
C ALA A 280 11.27 -21.17 4.05
N LEU A 281 10.16 -21.86 4.33
CA LEU A 281 9.79 -22.25 5.68
C LEU A 281 10.53 -23.53 6.06
N ASN A 282 11.13 -23.56 7.25
CA ASN A 282 11.72 -24.79 7.77
C ASN A 282 10.60 -25.81 8.03
N SER A 283 10.60 -26.92 7.29
CA SER A 283 9.66 -28.03 7.48
C SER A 283 9.91 -28.73 8.82
N ALA A 284 9.31 -28.23 9.90
CA ALA A 284 9.29 -28.94 11.19
C ALA A 284 8.48 -30.25 11.13
N ALA A 285 7.77 -30.53 10.02
CA ALA A 285 6.90 -31.69 9.84
C ALA A 285 7.59 -33.00 9.40
N ALA A 286 8.92 -33.01 9.17
CA ALA A 286 9.62 -34.21 8.72
C ALA A 286 10.02 -35.19 9.86
N SER A 287 9.79 -34.85 11.14
CA SER A 287 10.27 -35.69 12.28
C SER A 287 9.21 -36.58 12.95
N THR A 288 7.94 -36.51 12.55
CA THR A 288 6.86 -37.32 13.16
C THR A 288 6.34 -38.49 12.32
N GLN A 289 6.91 -38.75 11.14
CA GLN A 289 6.76 -40.08 10.52
C GLN A 289 7.82 -41.03 11.09
N ARG A 290 7.69 -41.38 12.38
CA ARG A 290 8.24 -42.66 12.85
C ARG A 290 7.40 -43.74 12.19
N GLU A 291 8.06 -44.55 11.37
CA GLU A 291 7.54 -45.79 10.79
C GLU A 291 6.68 -46.54 11.81
N VAL A 292 5.39 -46.69 11.50
CA VAL A 292 4.56 -47.72 12.12
C VAL A 292 4.93 -49.02 11.40
N PRO A 293 5.52 -50.03 12.07
CA PRO A 293 5.79 -51.30 11.42
C PRO A 293 4.46 -51.95 11.01
N SER A 294 4.28 -52.16 9.72
CA SER A 294 3.18 -52.92 9.15
C SER A 294 3.27 -54.38 9.60
N LEU A 295 2.56 -54.73 10.67
CA LEU A 295 2.27 -56.13 11.02
C LEU A 295 1.04 -56.59 10.22
N TYR A 296 1.28 -57.05 8.99
CA TYR A 296 0.40 -58.02 8.35
C TYR A 296 1.28 -59.09 7.72
N ALA A 297 1.62 -60.08 8.54
CA ALA A 297 2.09 -61.36 8.08
C ALA A 297 0.88 -62.23 7.74
N ASP A 298 0.95 -62.76 6.53
CA ASP A 298 0.07 -63.70 5.86
C ASP A 298 -0.28 -64.94 6.70
N GLN A 299 -1.54 -65.36 6.71
CA GLN A 299 -1.90 -66.76 6.86
C GLN A 299 -3.28 -67.06 6.28
N SER A 300 -3.25 -67.70 5.11
CA SER A 300 -4.36 -68.34 4.42
C SER A 300 -4.92 -69.58 5.15
N ALA A 301 -6.17 -69.89 4.79
CA ALA A 301 -6.80 -71.22 4.66
C ALA A 301 -7.84 -71.64 5.72
N GLY A 302 -9.11 -71.59 5.28
CA GLY A 302 -10.07 -72.70 5.39
C GLY A 302 -10.82 -72.91 6.70
N LEU A 303 -12.14 -72.71 6.70
CA LEU A 303 -13.13 -73.80 6.75
C LEU A 303 -14.57 -73.24 6.69
N ILE A 304 -15.34 -73.83 5.78
CA ILE A 304 -16.78 -73.64 5.59
C ILE A 304 -17.51 -74.50 6.63
N ILE A 305 -18.47 -73.93 7.36
CA ILE A 305 -19.56 -74.68 8.00
C ILE A 305 -20.87 -73.90 7.84
N PRO A 306 -21.88 -74.44 7.13
CA PRO A 306 -23.24 -73.93 7.18
C PRO A 306 -24.01 -74.69 8.27
N LEU A 307 -24.79 -73.99 9.10
CA LEU A 307 -25.84 -74.64 9.87
C LEU A 307 -27.17 -73.91 9.66
N PHE A 308 -28.08 -74.62 9.01
CA PHE A 308 -29.46 -74.27 8.79
C PHE A 308 -30.35 -75.00 9.81
N LEU A 309 -31.46 -74.33 10.17
CA LEU A 309 -32.72 -74.84 10.76
C LEU A 309 -32.64 -75.15 12.28
N ALA A 310 -33.62 -74.75 13.12
CA ALA A 310 -35.05 -74.90 12.96
C ALA A 310 -35.90 -73.94 13.84
N LEU A 311 -37.14 -73.71 13.40
CA LEU A 311 -38.25 -73.05 14.10
C LEU A 311 -38.90 -73.96 15.16
N ALA A 312 -39.23 -73.40 16.33
CA ALA A 312 -40.42 -73.71 17.15
C ALA A 312 -40.53 -72.63 18.26
N SER A 313 -41.48 -71.70 18.21
CA SER A 313 -42.85 -71.79 18.79
C SER A 313 -42.89 -71.57 20.31
N GLY A 314 -43.61 -70.54 20.77
CA GLY A 314 -44.25 -70.55 22.08
C GLY A 314 -44.09 -69.29 22.94
N THR A 315 -45.21 -68.61 23.13
CA THR A 315 -45.48 -67.45 23.99
C THR A 315 -45.15 -67.63 25.49
N HIS A 316 -44.53 -66.60 26.09
CA HIS A 316 -44.52 -66.16 27.50
C HIS A 316 -44.54 -67.19 28.65
N MET A 317 -43.36 -67.53 29.18
CA MET A 317 -42.92 -67.49 30.60
C MET A 317 -41.50 -68.04 30.70
#